data_AF-A0A3M0ZK56-F1
#
_entry.id   AF-A0A3M0ZK56-F1
#
_cell.length_a   1.000
_cell.length_b   1.000
_cell.length_c   1.000
_cell.angle_alpha   90.00
_cell.angle_beta   90.00
_cell.angle_gamma   90.00
#
_symmetry.space_group_name_H-M   'P 1'
#
loop_
_entity.id
_entity.type
_entity.pdbx_description
1 polymer ?
#
loop_
_entity_poly.entity_id
_entity_poly.type
_entity_poly.pdbx_seq_one_letter_code
_entity_poly.pdbx_strand_id
1 'polypeptide(L)'
;MLAIEWLIELERSIEKGERVLACQGIAEKQWAISKDIEELRGIAQRVADAKKMPVKIVSLITVAETMAGDLYLVPTKIDAGHVQRGLSNIQWSIIETRDAAEMMRDVRFGPSPFFGMQTVELVKPTESENEE
;
A
#
# COMPACT_ATOMS: atom_id res chain seq x y z
N MET A 1 15.57 -11.77 2.15
CA MET A 1 14.85 -10.86 3.07
C MET A 1 13.47 -11.42 3.32
N LEU A 2 13.14 -11.64 4.59
CA LEU A 2 11.82 -12.08 5.04
C LEU A 2 10.81 -10.94 4.91
N ALA A 3 9.52 -11.26 4.79
CA ALA A 3 8.46 -10.26 4.69
C ALA A 3 8.41 -9.30 5.88
N ILE A 4 8.62 -9.79 7.09
CA ILE A 4 8.65 -8.95 8.30
C ILE A 4 9.88 -8.04 8.35
N GLU A 5 11.05 -8.51 7.93
CA GLU A 5 12.27 -7.70 7.86
C GLU A 5 12.11 -6.54 6.87
N TRP A 6 11.49 -6.82 5.73
CA TRP A 6 11.18 -5.81 4.71
C TRP A 6 10.20 -4.76 5.22
N LEU A 7 9.17 -5.15 5.98
CA LEU A 7 8.24 -4.22 6.62
C LEU A 7 8.95 -3.28 7.60
N ILE A 8 9.86 -3.81 8.41
CA ILE A 8 10.65 -3.01 9.36
C ILE A 8 11.60 -2.06 8.63
N GLU A 9 12.21 -2.51 7.52
CA GLU A 9 13.03 -1.64 6.68
C GLU A 9 12.19 -0.53 6.05
N LEU A 10 10.98 -0.84 5.59
CA LEU A 10 10.04 0.13 5.04
C LEU A 10 9.66 1.20 6.06
N GLU A 11 9.33 0.80 7.29
CA GLU A 11 9.06 1.73 8.40
C GLU A 11 10.25 2.66 8.64
N ARG A 12 11.45 2.11 8.77
CA ARG A 12 12.68 2.90 8.96
C ARG A 12 12.95 3.86 7.81
N SER A 13 12.63 3.48 6.58
CA SER A 13 12.74 4.36 5.41
C SER A 13 11.81 5.57 5.55
N ILE A 14 10.55 5.34 5.93
CA ILE A 14 9.56 6.40 6.13
C ILE A 14 9.98 7.31 7.30
N GLU A 15 10.43 6.73 8.42
CA GLU A 15 10.94 7.50 9.58
C GLU A 15 12.14 8.40 9.26
N LYS A 16 12.97 8.00 8.28
CA LYS A 16 14.09 8.81 7.78
C LYS A 16 13.65 9.92 6.82
N GLY A 17 12.37 10.05 6.54
CA GLY A 17 11.81 11.00 5.60
C GLY A 17 11.95 10.57 4.13
N GLU A 18 12.22 9.30 3.86
CA GLU A 18 12.22 8.80 2.48
C GLU A 18 10.79 8.74 1.94
N ARG A 19 10.61 9.24 0.72
CA ARG A 19 9.30 9.18 0.06
C ARG A 19 9.00 7.74 -0.35
N VAL A 20 7.99 7.17 0.28
CA VAL A 20 7.45 5.84 -0.04
C VAL A 20 6.02 6.00 -0.51
N LEU A 21 5.72 5.43 -1.67
CA LEU A 21 4.41 5.50 -2.30
C LEU A 21 3.82 4.10 -2.40
N ALA A 22 2.49 4.02 -2.47
CA ALA A 22 1.78 2.78 -2.66
C ALA A 22 0.54 2.96 -3.55
N CYS A 23 0.14 1.91 -4.26
CA CYS A 23 -1.15 1.84 -4.93
C CYS A 23 -1.74 0.44 -4.81
N GLN A 24 -3.06 0.33 -4.96
CA GLN A 24 -3.72 -0.97 -4.94
C GLN A 24 -3.23 -1.82 -6.12
N GLY A 25 -2.94 -3.09 -5.87
CA GLY A 25 -2.63 -4.09 -6.87
C GLY A 25 -3.88 -4.64 -7.56
N ILE A 26 -3.66 -5.58 -8.47
CA ILE A 26 -4.74 -6.21 -9.24
C ILE A 26 -5.66 -7.05 -8.33
N ALA A 27 -5.08 -7.78 -7.38
CA ALA A 27 -5.83 -8.47 -6.34
C ALA A 27 -6.27 -7.52 -5.22
N GLU A 28 -7.41 -7.80 -4.60
CA GLU A 28 -8.08 -6.91 -3.64
C GLU A 28 -7.20 -6.49 -2.45
N LYS A 29 -6.46 -7.44 -1.88
CA LYS A 29 -5.59 -7.25 -0.71
C LYS A 29 -4.12 -7.07 -1.06
N GLN A 30 -3.80 -6.91 -2.35
CA GLN A 30 -2.44 -6.69 -2.80
C GLN A 30 -2.19 -5.20 -2.98
N TRP A 31 -1.00 -4.76 -2.63
CA TRP A 31 -0.54 -3.40 -2.83
C TRP A 31 0.83 -3.41 -3.48
N ALA A 32 1.05 -2.51 -4.42
CA ALA A 32 2.37 -2.21 -4.95
C ALA A 32 2.95 -1.06 -4.13
N ILE A 33 4.19 -1.20 -3.66
CA ILE A 33 4.89 -0.21 -2.85
C ILE A 33 6.22 0.08 -3.53
N SER A 34 6.49 1.35 -3.84
CA SER A 34 7.72 1.78 -4.51
C SER A 34 8.08 3.21 -4.12
N LYS A 35 9.35 3.55 -4.34
CA LYS A 35 9.84 4.94 -4.25
C LYS A 35 9.71 5.66 -5.59
N ASP A 36 9.47 4.93 -6.68
CA ASP A 36 9.30 5.46 -8.03
C ASP A 36 7.81 5.67 -8.34
N ILE A 37 7.43 6.92 -8.60
CA ILE A 37 6.05 7.27 -8.94
C ILE A 37 5.67 6.81 -10.35
N GLU A 38 6.61 6.77 -11.30
CA GLU A 38 6.31 6.37 -12.69
C GLU A 38 6.02 4.87 -12.75
N GLU A 39 6.75 4.06 -11.97
CA GLU A 39 6.46 2.64 -11.78
C GLU A 39 5.03 2.44 -11.26
N LEU A 40 4.66 3.17 -10.21
CA LEU A 40 3.33 3.07 -9.61
C LEU A 40 2.22 3.60 -10.50
N ARG A 41 2.46 4.66 -11.29
CA ARG A 41 1.50 5.12 -12.32
C ARG A 41 1.24 4.03 -13.34
N GLY A 42 2.29 3.38 -13.85
CA GLY A 42 2.15 2.28 -14.80
C GLY A 42 1.39 1.07 -14.22
N ILE A 43 1.54 0.78 -12.93
CA ILE A 43 0.78 -0.28 -12.25
C ILE A 43 -0.67 0.17 -12.00
N ALA A 44 -0.87 1.36 -11.44
CA ALA A 44 -2.17 1.92 -11.12
C ALA A 44 -3.03 2.06 -12.37
N GLN A 45 -2.46 2.47 -13.51
CA GLN A 45 -3.19 2.55 -14.78
C GLN A 45 -3.69 1.17 -15.21
N ARG A 46 -2.80 0.15 -15.22
CA ARG A 46 -3.17 -1.23 -15.54
C ARG A 46 -4.27 -1.76 -14.63
N VAL A 47 -4.21 -1.45 -13.33
CA VAL A 47 -5.24 -1.86 -12.36
C VAL A 47 -6.54 -1.09 -12.58
N ALA A 48 -6.48 0.22 -12.84
CA ALA A 48 -7.64 1.06 -13.10
C ALA A 48 -8.39 0.60 -14.36
N ASP A 49 -7.65 0.29 -15.43
CA ASP A 49 -8.20 -0.22 -16.67
C ASP A 49 -8.84 -1.61 -16.49
N ALA A 50 -8.18 -2.50 -15.74
CA ALA A 50 -8.66 -3.85 -15.47
C ALA A 50 -9.93 -3.84 -14.59
N LYS A 51 -9.99 -2.97 -13.58
CA LYS A 51 -11.13 -2.86 -12.65
C LYS A 51 -12.21 -1.90 -13.14
N LYS A 52 -11.95 -1.13 -14.21
CA LYS A 52 -12.79 -0.02 -14.68
C LYS A 52 -13.16 0.96 -13.56
N MET A 53 -12.22 1.18 -12.65
CA MET A 53 -12.39 2.04 -11.48
C MET A 53 -11.14 2.88 -11.24
N PRO A 54 -11.26 4.12 -10.72
CA PRO A 54 -10.10 4.92 -10.33
C PRO A 54 -9.27 4.24 -9.24
N VAL A 55 -7.94 4.31 -9.36
CA VAL A 55 -6.97 3.78 -8.39
C VAL A 55 -6.20 4.94 -7.79
N LYS A 56 -6.13 4.97 -6.46
CA LYS A 56 -5.35 5.97 -5.73
C LYS A 56 -3.89 5.54 -5.63
N ILE A 57 -2.98 6.48 -5.89
CA ILE A 57 -1.60 6.43 -5.42
C ILE A 57 -1.54 7.23 -4.13
N VAL A 58 -1.03 6.62 -3.08
CA VAL A 58 -0.94 7.20 -1.74
C VAL A 58 0.53 7.32 -1.33
N SER A 59 0.85 8.33 -0.52
CA SER A 59 2.10 8.39 0.23
C SER A 59 1.91 7.63 1.53
N LEU A 60 2.86 6.75 1.84
CA LEU A 60 2.95 6.12 3.15
C LEU A 60 3.68 7.08 4.09
N ILE A 61 3.06 7.34 5.24
CA ILE A 61 3.57 8.24 6.28
C ILE A 61 3.61 7.52 7.63
N THR A 62 4.36 8.07 8.58
CA THR A 62 4.37 7.51 9.93
C THR A 62 2.99 7.68 10.58
N VAL A 63 2.65 6.79 11.52
CA VAL A 63 1.38 6.89 12.28
C VAL A 63 1.30 8.23 13.04
N ALA A 64 2.45 8.77 13.47
CA ALA A 64 2.52 10.05 14.18
C ALA A 64 2.18 11.26 13.30
N GLU A 65 2.33 11.14 11.98
CA GLU A 65 2.05 12.22 11.01
C GLU A 65 0.60 12.18 10.50
N THR A 66 -0.19 11.17 10.89
CA THR A 66 -1.59 11.05 10.44
C THR A 66 -2.47 12.16 10.99
N MET A 67 -3.33 12.69 10.13
CA MET A 67 -4.35 13.70 10.47
C MET A 67 -5.74 13.06 10.58
N ALA A 68 -6.69 13.81 11.14
CA ALA A 68 -8.07 13.36 11.23
C ALA A 68 -8.64 13.06 9.83
N GLY A 69 -9.13 11.84 9.62
CA GLY A 69 -9.66 11.37 8.34
C GLY A 69 -8.65 10.66 7.43
N ASP A 70 -7.36 10.63 7.81
CA ASP A 70 -6.39 9.78 7.14
C ASP A 70 -6.70 8.30 7.40
N LEU A 71 -6.34 7.46 6.43
CA LEU A 71 -6.55 6.02 6.49
C LEU A 71 -5.23 5.30 6.77
N TYR A 72 -5.30 4.07 7.27
CA TYR A 72 -4.15 3.25 7.61
C TYR A 72 -4.04 2.05 6.68
N LEU A 73 -2.83 1.79 6.18
CA LEU A 73 -2.48 0.57 5.46
C LEU A 73 -1.89 -0.45 6.42
N VAL A 74 -2.60 -1.56 6.61
CA VAL A 74 -2.30 -2.54 7.66
C VAL A 74 -1.99 -3.90 7.06
N PRO A 75 -0.83 -4.52 7.36
CA PRO A 75 -0.56 -5.90 6.97
C PRO A 75 -1.37 -6.85 7.85
N THR A 76 -2.45 -7.40 7.29
CA THR A 76 -3.38 -8.31 7.99
C THR A 76 -3.01 -9.77 7.90
N LYS A 77 -2.13 -10.13 6.96
CA LYS A 77 -1.56 -11.47 6.86
C LYS A 77 -0.17 -11.39 6.26
N ILE A 78 0.81 -11.90 6.98
CA ILE A 78 2.20 -12.02 6.54
C ILE A 78 2.48 -13.51 6.37
N ASP A 79 2.91 -13.92 5.18
CA ASP A 79 3.40 -15.27 4.94
C ASP A 79 4.93 -15.29 5.10
N ALA A 80 5.48 -16.32 5.76
CA ALA A 80 6.90 -16.43 6.12
C ALA A 80 7.87 -16.54 4.92
N GLY A 81 7.37 -16.47 3.70
CA GLY A 81 8.16 -16.57 2.48
C GLY A 81 9.03 -15.33 2.23
N HIS A 82 10.07 -15.52 1.42
CA HIS A 82 10.90 -14.42 0.91
C HIS A 82 10.07 -13.45 0.08
N VAL A 83 10.27 -12.14 0.29
CA VAL A 83 9.63 -11.10 -0.53
C VAL A 83 10.04 -11.31 -2.00
N GLN A 84 9.11 -11.81 -2.82
CA GLN A 84 9.28 -11.86 -4.26
C GLN A 84 8.87 -10.52 -4.86
N ARG A 85 9.51 -10.12 -5.97
CA ARG A 85 9.11 -8.92 -6.73
C ARG A 85 7.61 -9.03 -7.04
N GLY A 86 6.79 -8.14 -6.49
CA GLY A 86 5.34 -8.15 -6.66
C GLY A 86 4.50 -8.44 -5.40
N LEU A 87 5.09 -8.41 -4.20
CA LEU A 87 4.37 -8.28 -2.91
C LEU A 87 3.21 -9.28 -2.68
N SER A 88 3.34 -10.52 -3.16
CA SER A 88 2.32 -11.57 -3.00
C SER A 88 2.21 -12.15 -1.59
N ASN A 89 3.18 -11.89 -0.72
CA ASN A 89 3.31 -12.56 0.58
C ASN A 89 2.74 -11.74 1.75
N ILE A 90 2.19 -10.56 1.48
CA ILE A 90 1.56 -9.71 2.48
C ILE A 90 0.17 -9.33 1.97
N GLN A 91 -0.85 -9.66 2.74
CA GLN A 91 -2.20 -9.18 2.50
C GLN A 91 -2.46 -7.93 3.34
N TRP A 92 -2.87 -6.88 2.66
CA TRP A 92 -3.10 -5.57 3.26
C TRP A 92 -4.59 -5.26 3.36
N SER A 93 -4.94 -4.46 4.36
CA SER A 93 -6.27 -3.87 4.49
C SER A 93 -6.16 -2.38 4.76
N ILE A 94 -7.17 -1.63 4.33
CA ILE A 94 -7.33 -0.21 4.66
C ILE A 94 -8.21 -0.12 5.90
N ILE A 95 -7.75 0.61 6.92
CA ILE A 95 -8.46 0.78 8.19
C ILE A 95 -8.60 2.26 8.51
N GLU A 96 -9.72 2.68 9.07
CA GLU A 96 -10.05 4.10 9.28
C GLU A 96 -9.55 4.67 10.62
N THR A 97 -9.26 3.81 11.59
CA THR A 97 -8.86 4.24 12.93
C THR A 97 -7.57 3.56 13.36
N ARG A 98 -6.75 4.29 14.12
CA ARG A 98 -5.48 3.79 14.65
C ARG A 98 -5.69 2.55 15.53
N ASP A 99 -6.69 2.58 16.41
CA ASP A 99 -6.96 1.49 17.34
C ASP A 99 -7.38 0.22 16.60
N ALA A 100 -8.24 0.33 15.58
CA ALA A 100 -8.59 -0.83 14.76
C ALA A 100 -7.38 -1.34 13.96
N ALA A 101 -6.49 -0.45 13.48
CA ALA A 101 -5.27 -0.85 12.78
C ALA A 101 -4.33 -1.69 13.69
N GLU A 102 -4.17 -1.27 14.94
CA GLU A 102 -3.40 -2.00 15.96
C GLU A 102 -3.96 -3.39 16.25
N MET A 103 -5.28 -3.54 16.24
CA MET A 103 -5.95 -4.83 16.48
C MET A 103 -5.92 -5.77 15.26
N MET A 104 -5.82 -5.21 14.05
CA MET A 104 -5.93 -5.95 12.79
C MET A 104 -4.59 -6.39 12.21
N ARG A 105 -3.48 -5.81 12.66
CA ARG A 105 -2.14 -6.15 12.16
C ARG A 105 -1.74 -7.57 12.53
N ASP A 106 -1.04 -8.24 11.64
CA ASP A 106 -0.53 -9.58 11.88
C ASP A 106 0.72 -9.54 12.76
N VAL A 107 0.61 -10.03 14.01
CA VAL A 107 1.71 -10.04 14.98
C VAL A 107 2.39 -11.41 15.13
N ARG A 108 2.05 -12.39 14.28
CA ARG A 108 2.55 -13.78 14.41
C ARG A 108 4.07 -13.90 14.29
N PHE A 109 4.70 -12.96 13.59
CA PHE A 109 6.15 -12.90 13.35
C PHE A 109 6.85 -11.78 14.13
N GLY A 110 6.17 -11.19 15.13
CA GLY A 110 6.63 -10.02 15.88
C GLY A 110 5.78 -8.77 15.64
N PRO A 111 6.15 -7.61 16.20
CA PRO A 111 5.42 -6.36 15.98
C PRO A 111 5.53 -5.97 14.51
N SER A 112 4.42 -6.06 13.77
CA SER A 112 4.36 -5.59 12.38
C SER A 112 4.02 -4.10 12.34
N PRO A 113 4.71 -3.30 11.52
CA PRO A 113 4.36 -1.90 11.33
C PRO A 113 3.09 -1.78 10.47
N PHE A 114 2.38 -0.68 10.65
CA PHE A 114 1.32 -0.21 9.76
C PHE A 114 1.53 1.27 9.48
N PHE A 115 0.96 1.76 8.39
CA PHE A 115 1.34 3.06 7.84
C PHE A 115 0.11 3.95 7.69
N GLY A 116 0.28 5.24 7.93
CA GLY A 116 -0.71 6.22 7.49
C GLY A 116 -0.68 6.36 5.97
N MET A 117 -1.81 6.74 5.38
CA MET A 117 -1.94 6.94 3.94
C MET A 117 -2.52 8.32 3.63
N GLN A 118 -1.82 9.06 2.77
CA GLN A 118 -2.32 10.31 2.21
C GLN A 118 -2.39 10.20 0.69
N THR A 119 -3.52 10.59 0.10
CA THR A 119 -3.70 10.49 -1.36
C THR A 119 -2.80 11.51 -2.06
N VAL A 120 -1.96 11.02 -2.99
CA VAL A 120 -1.08 11.86 -3.82
C VAL A 120 -1.69 12.07 -5.19
N GLU A 121 -2.23 11.00 -5.78
CA GLU A 121 -2.73 11.02 -7.15
C GLU A 121 -3.92 10.05 -7.31
N LEU A 122 -4.82 10.38 -8.24
CA LEU A 122 -5.93 9.52 -8.63
C LEU A 122 -5.79 9.18 -10.11
N VAL A 123 -5.46 7.91 -10.39
CA VAL A 123 -5.34 7.39 -11.76
C VAL A 123 -6.70 6.88 -12.19
N LYS A 124 -7.23 7.40 -13.30
CA LYS A 124 -8.52 6.98 -13.85
C LYS A 124 -8.32 5.91 -14.93
N PRO A 125 -9.31 5.03 -15.15
CA PRO A 125 -9.30 4.14 -16.30
C PRO A 125 -9.21 4.97 -17.59
N THR A 126 -8.47 4.49 -18.57
CA THR A 126 -8.48 5.04 -19.91
C THR A 126 -9.86 4.76 -20.50
N GLU A 127 -10.60 5.82 -20.86
CA GLU A 127 -11.84 5.66 -21.62
C GLU A 127 -11.47 5.00 -22.94
N SER A 128 -12.00 3.80 -23.15
CA SER A 128 -12.00 3.22 -24.50
C SER A 128 -13.01 4.04 -25.27
N GLU A 129 -12.55 5.01 -26.06
CA GLU A 129 -13.35 5.64 -27.10
C GLU A 129 -13.84 4.51 -28.02
N ASN A 130 -15.02 3.97 -27.71
CA ASN A 130 -15.82 3.30 -28.72
C ASN A 130 -16.41 4.44 -29.53
N GLU A 131 -15.75 4.74 -30.65
CA GLU A 131 -16.34 5.46 -31.77
C GLU A 131 -17.70 4.82 -32.12
N GLU A 132 -18.76 5.62 -32.06
CA GLU A 132 -19.97 5.43 -32.86
C GLU A 132 -20.09 6.59 -33.85
#